data_AF-A0A0Q9QZM5-F1
#
_entry.id   AF-A0A0Q9QZM5-F1
#
_cell.length_a   1.000
_cell.length_b   1.000
_cell.length_c   1.000
_cell.angle_alpha   90.00
_cell.angle_beta   90.00
_cell.angle_gamma   90.00
#
_symmetry.space_group_name_H-M   'P 1'
#
loop_
_entity.id
_entity.type
_entity.pdbx_description
1 polymer ?
#
loop_
_entity_poly.entity_id
_entity_poly.type
_entity_poly.pdbx_seq_one_letter_code
_entity_poly.pdbx_strand_id
1 'polypeptide(L)'
;MSNAVLYWIYLGIAFVVPFVIGVLLMRKTNRLGFSFWITTALNIVLTGLAALWWKSVTTDQFQMMFGMAFYGVSAVNLMVIEFFALFSIRKKMNS
;
A
#
# COMPACT_ATOMS: atom_id res chain seq x y z
N MET A 1 -1.76 -18.62 15.76
CA MET A 1 -1.82 -17.14 15.67
C MET A 1 -3.24 -16.76 15.32
N SER A 2 -3.85 -15.77 15.98
CA SER A 2 -5.21 -15.34 15.66
C SER A 2 -5.26 -14.76 14.23
N ASN A 3 -6.29 -15.07 13.45
CA ASN A 3 -6.49 -14.54 12.09
C ASN A 3 -6.45 -13.00 12.06
N ALA A 4 -6.82 -12.35 13.17
CA ALA A 4 -6.68 -10.92 13.36
C ALA A 4 -5.21 -10.45 13.33
N VAL A 5 -4.27 -11.19 13.90
CA VAL A 5 -2.83 -10.82 13.89
C VAL A 5 -2.28 -10.90 12.47
N LEU A 6 -2.65 -11.94 11.72
CA LEU A 6 -2.24 -12.08 10.31
C LEU A 6 -2.79 -10.94 9.45
N TYR A 7 -4.03 -10.52 9.67
CA TYR A 7 -4.62 -9.35 9.00
C TYR A 7 -3.75 -8.09 9.15
N TRP A 8 -3.36 -7.77 10.39
CA TRP A 8 -2.52 -6.60 10.66
C TRP A 8 -1.12 -6.72 10.03
N ILE A 9 -0.56 -7.93 9.99
CA ILE A 9 0.73 -8.17 9.34
C ILE A 9 0.61 -7.94 7.83
N TYR A 10 -0.40 -8.49 7.17
CA TYR A 10 -0.59 -8.28 5.73
C TYR A 10 -0.87 -6.82 5.39
N LEU A 11 -1.68 -6.14 6.20
CA LEU A 11 -1.94 -4.70 6.04
C LEU A 11 -0.65 -3.89 6.22
N GLY A 12 0.14 -4.19 7.24
CA GLY A 12 1.43 -3.56 7.48
C GLY A 12 2.41 -3.77 6.32
N ILE A 13 2.51 -4.99 5.78
CA ILE A 13 3.36 -5.30 4.62
C ILE A 13 2.88 -4.54 3.37
N ALA A 14 1.58 -4.55 3.11
CA ALA A 14 0.97 -3.83 1.99
C ALA A 14 1.19 -2.30 2.11
N PHE A 15 1.39 -1.78 3.31
CA PHE A 15 1.69 -0.38 3.55
C PHE A 15 3.19 -0.06 3.41
N VAL A 16 4.06 -0.83 4.07
CA VAL A 16 5.50 -0.54 4.16
C VAL A 16 6.22 -0.84 2.85
N VAL A 17 5.88 -1.93 2.16
CA VAL A 17 6.61 -2.38 0.97
C VAL A 17 6.51 -1.37 -0.18
N PRO A 18 5.31 -0.91 -0.61
CA PRO A 18 5.22 0.10 -1.67
C PRO A 18 5.92 1.39 -1.26
N PHE A 19 5.75 1.82 -0.01
CA PHE A 19 6.33 3.07 0.48
C PHE A 19 7.86 3.07 0.40
N VAL A 20 8.51 2.01 0.88
CA VAL A 20 9.97 1.86 0.82
C VAL A 20 10.45 1.80 -0.63
N ILE A 21 9.77 1.02 -1.48
CA ILE A 21 10.09 0.91 -2.91
C ILE A 21 9.97 2.27 -3.60
N GLY A 22 8.94 3.05 -3.27
CA GLY A 22 8.71 4.38 -3.81
C GLY A 22 9.81 5.36 -3.48
N VAL A 23 10.20 5.41 -2.20
CA VAL A 23 11.30 6.26 -1.74
C VAL A 23 12.62 5.88 -2.44
N LEU A 24 12.90 4.58 -2.60
CA LEU A 24 14.10 4.10 -3.28
C LEU A 24 14.11 4.43 -4.78
N LEU A 25 12.99 4.18 -5.48
CA LEU A 25 12.83 4.51 -6.90
C LEU A 25 12.98 6.01 -7.14
N MET A 26 12.42 6.84 -6.27
CA MET A 26 12.51 8.29 -6.40
C MET A 26 13.92 8.81 -6.26
N ARG A 27 14.67 8.29 -5.28
CA ARG A 27 16.10 8.60 -5.12
C ARG A 27 16.93 8.24 -6.36
N LYS A 28 16.59 7.14 -7.04
CA LYS A 28 17.36 6.65 -8.19
C LYS A 28 16.96 7.30 -9.52
N THR A 29 15.68 7.60 -9.71
CA THR A 29 15.14 7.97 -11.03
C THR A 29 14.85 9.46 -11.16
N ASN A 30 14.65 10.18 -10.06
CA ASN A 30 14.21 11.60 -10.00
C ASN A 30 12.94 11.89 -10.85
N ARG A 31 12.19 10.85 -11.24
CA ARG A 31 10.95 10.92 -12.00
C ARG A 31 9.79 10.58 -11.07
N LEU A 32 9.12 11.62 -10.57
CA LEU A 32 8.00 11.52 -9.63
C LEU A 32 6.85 10.71 -10.21
N GLY A 33 6.42 11.02 -11.43
CA GLY A 33 5.31 10.32 -12.08
C GLY A 33 5.57 8.82 -12.29
N PHE A 34 6.80 8.45 -12.67
CA PHE A 34 7.17 7.05 -12.89
C PHE A 34 7.26 6.27 -11.58
N SER A 35 7.86 6.87 -10.55
CA SER A 35 7.96 6.25 -9.22
C SER A 35 6.57 6.06 -8.60
N PHE A 36 5.70 7.06 -8.71
CA PHE A 36 4.33 7.01 -8.21
C PHE A 36 3.46 5.97 -8.93
N TRP A 37 3.56 5.86 -10.26
CA TRP A 37 2.81 4.84 -11.00
C TRP A 37 3.24 3.42 -10.63
N ILE A 38 4.54 3.18 -10.46
CA ILE A 38 5.05 1.87 -10.05
C ILE A 38 4.58 1.52 -8.64
N THR A 39 4.66 2.44 -7.68
CA THR A 39 4.25 2.15 -6.30
C THR A 39 2.74 2.00 -6.19
N THR A 40 1.97 2.77 -6.96
CA THR A 40 0.52 2.62 -7.05
C THR A 40 0.14 1.26 -7.60
N ALA A 41 0.78 0.81 -8.69
CA ALA A 41 0.54 -0.51 -9.24
C ALA A 41 0.88 -1.61 -8.22
N LEU A 42 2.00 -1.46 -7.51
CA LEU A 42 2.45 -2.41 -6.49
C LEU A 42 1.51 -2.44 -5.27
N ASN A 43 1.01 -1.29 -4.83
CA ASN A 43 -0.01 -1.16 -3.79
C ASN A 43 -1.33 -1.84 -4.20
N ILE A 44 -1.79 -1.63 -5.43
CA ILE A 44 -3.00 -2.30 -5.95
C ILE A 44 -2.82 -3.82 -5.95
N VAL A 45 -1.67 -4.32 -6.42
CA VAL A 45 -1.38 -5.76 -6.44
C VAL A 45 -1.34 -6.34 -5.02
N LEU A 46 -0.62 -5.71 -4.10
CA LEU A 46 -0.52 -6.19 -2.71
C LEU A 46 -1.87 -6.14 -2.00
N THR A 47 -2.63 -5.06 -2.17
CA THR A 47 -3.97 -4.91 -1.59
C THR A 47 -4.93 -5.95 -2.18
N GLY A 48 -4.87 -6.18 -3.50
CA GLY A 48 -5.67 -7.21 -4.16
C GLY A 48 -5.35 -8.62 -3.65
N LEU A 49 -4.07 -8.95 -3.51
CA LEU A 49 -3.63 -10.24 -2.93
C LEU A 49 -4.06 -10.38 -1.47
N ALA A 50 -3.93 -9.32 -0.67
CA ALA A 50 -4.37 -9.33 0.73
C ALA A 50 -5.89 -9.47 0.86
N ALA A 51 -6.67 -8.84 -0.04
CA ALA A 51 -8.11 -8.98 -0.10
C ALA A 51 -8.54 -10.39 -0.53
N LEU A 52 -7.86 -10.99 -1.52
CA LEU A 52 -8.10 -12.38 -1.93
C LEU A 52 -7.79 -13.36 -0.80
N TRP A 53 -6.69 -13.15 -0.08
CA TRP A 53 -6.36 -13.95 1.10
C TRP A 53 -7.41 -13.79 2.21
N TRP A 54 -7.83 -12.57 2.50
CA TRP A 54 -8.86 -12.29 3.50
C TRP A 54 -10.20 -12.96 3.18
N LYS A 55 -10.58 -12.96 1.90
CA LYS A 55 -11.74 -13.70 1.39
C LYS A 55 -11.64 -15.20 1.68
N SER A 56 -10.45 -15.79 1.55
CA SER A 56 -10.25 -17.23 1.73
C SER A 56 -10.27 -17.66 3.20
N VAL A 57 -9.90 -16.79 4.13
CA VAL A 57 -9.77 -17.12 5.56
C VAL A 57 -11.01 -16.74 6.37
N THR A 58 -11.83 -15.82 5.87
CA THR A 58 -13.02 -15.33 6.58
C THR A 58 -14.26 -16.08 6.13
N THR A 59 -14.94 -16.75 7.06
CA THR A 59 -16.20 -17.47 6.81
C THR A 59 -17.43 -16.58 6.98
N ASP A 60 -17.30 -15.51 7.78
CA ASP A 60 -18.39 -14.61 8.13
C ASP A 60 -18.50 -13.43 7.15
N GLN A 61 -19.68 -13.24 6.54
CA GLN A 61 -19.86 -12.32 5.42
C GLN A 61 -19.65 -10.86 5.84
N PHE A 62 -20.08 -10.48 7.04
CA PHE A 62 -19.89 -9.12 7.56
C PHE A 62 -18.40 -8.82 7.80
N GLN A 63 -17.68 -9.74 8.47
CA GLN A 63 -16.26 -9.56 8.74
C GLN A 63 -15.42 -9.53 7.45
N MET A 64 -15.83 -10.28 6.43
CA MET A 64 -15.20 -10.25 5.11
C MET A 64 -15.35 -8.87 4.46
N MET A 65 -16.58 -8.33 4.40
CA MET A 65 -16.85 -7.02 3.79
C MET A 65 -16.10 -5.89 4.50
N PHE A 66 -16.11 -5.87 5.83
CA PHE A 66 -15.38 -4.85 6.60
C PHE A 66 -13.87 -4.93 6.35
N GLY A 67 -13.27 -6.12 6.43
CA GLY A 67 -11.82 -6.24 6.20
C GLY A 67 -11.40 -5.83 4.79
N MET A 68 -12.20 -6.14 3.77
CA MET A 68 -11.97 -5.67 2.39
C MET A 68 -12.11 -4.16 2.26
N ALA A 69 -13.13 -3.56 2.89
CA ALA A 69 -13.31 -2.11 2.89
C ALA A 69 -12.10 -1.40 3.53
N PHE A 70 -11.60 -1.91 4.66
CA PHE A 70 -10.41 -1.37 5.33
C PHE A 70 -9.14 -1.51 4.48
N TYR A 71 -8.97 -2.63 3.76
CA TYR A 71 -7.88 -2.74 2.78
C TYR A 71 -7.98 -1.69 1.68
N GLY A 72 -9.19 -1.44 1.16
CA GLY A 72 -9.43 -0.38 0.18
C GLY A 72 -9.10 1.02 0.71
N VAL A 73 -9.58 1.35 1.92
CA VAL A 73 -9.27 2.64 2.59
C VAL A 73 -7.77 2.79 2.82
N SER A 74 -7.10 1.73 3.29
CA SER A 74 -5.65 1.72 3.49
C SER A 74 -4.89 1.96 2.18
N ALA A 75 -5.31 1.33 1.08
CA ALA A 75 -4.67 1.51 -0.22
C ALA A 75 -4.77 2.97 -0.73
N VAL A 76 -5.94 3.59 -0.57
CA VAL A 76 -6.14 5.01 -0.92
C VAL A 76 -5.30 5.92 -0.03
N ASN A 77 -5.28 5.68 1.28
CA ASN A 77 -4.44 6.44 2.21
C ASN A 77 -2.95 6.35 1.85
N LEU A 78 -2.47 5.15 1.51
CA LEU A 78 -1.08 4.96 1.11
C LEU A 78 -0.76 5.75 -0.17
N MET A 79 -1.65 5.75 -1.17
CA MET A 79 -1.45 6.56 -2.39
C MET A 79 -1.28 8.04 -2.08
N VAL A 80 -2.11 8.59 -1.19
CA VAL A 80 -2.02 10.02 -0.82
C VAL A 80 -0.70 10.31 -0.09
N ILE A 81 -0.33 9.46 0.89
CA ILE A 81 0.90 9.64 1.66
C ILE A 81 2.15 9.51 0.77
N GLU A 82 2.19 8.51 -0.11
CA GLU A 82 3.27 8.34 -1.08
C GLU A 82 3.39 9.54 -2.01
N PHE A 83 2.26 10.06 -2.51
CA PHE A 83 2.28 11.23 -3.38
C PHE A 83 2.96 12.43 -2.71
N PHE A 84 2.56 12.75 -1.47
CA PHE A 84 3.17 13.83 -0.71
C PHE A 84 4.63 13.56 -0.33
N ALA A 85 4.97 12.32 0.04
CA ALA A 85 6.34 11.93 0.37
C ALA A 85 7.28 12.08 -0.84
N LEU A 86 6.88 11.56 -2.00
CA LEU A 86 7.63 11.67 -3.24
C LEU A 86 7.76 13.12 -3.71
N PHE A 87 6.70 13.91 -3.57
CA PHE A 87 6.72 15.35 -3.88
C PHE A 87 7.70 16.13 -3.00
N SER A 88 7.70 15.87 -1.69
CA SER A 88 8.63 16.47 -0.74
C SER A 88 10.09 16.10 -1.04
N ILE A 89 10.37 14.83 -1.34
CA ILE A 89 11.71 14.36 -1.70
C ILE A 89 12.20 15.04 -2.98
N ARG A 90 11.35 15.16 -4.01
CA ARG A 90 11.70 15.88 -5.25
C ARG A 90 12.08 17.33 -4.97
N LYS A 91 11.27 18.03 -4.18
CA LYS A 91 11.50 19.44 -3.83
C LYS A 91 12.85 19.60 -3.12
N LYS A 92 13.21 18.67 -2.24
CA LYS A 92 14.50 18.66 -1.54
C LYS A 92 15.69 18.35 -2.46
N MET A 93 15.53 17.48 -3.46
CA MET A 93 16.60 17.14 -4.40
C MET A 93 16.91 18.23 -5.43
N ASN A 94 15.91 19.06 -5.76
CA ASN A 94 16.02 20.14 -6.76
C ASN A 94 16.22 21.53 -6.14
N SER A 95 16.43 21.62 -4.82
CA SER A 95 16.78 22.85 -4.09
C SER A 95 18.24 22.82 -3.67
#